data_AF-A0A9X1FSK7-F1
#
_entry.id   AF-A0A9X1FSK7-F1
#
_cell.length_a   1.000
_cell.length_b   1.000
_cell.length_c   1.000
_cell.angle_alpha   90.00
_cell.angle_beta   90.00
_cell.angle_gamma   90.00
#
_symmetry.space_group_name_H-M   'P 1'
#
loop_
_entity.id
_entity.type
_entity.pdbx_description
1 polymer ?
#
loop_
_entity_poly.entity_id
_entity_poly.type
_entity_poly.pdbx_seq_one_letter_code
_entity_poly.pdbx_strand_id
1 'polypeptide(L)'
;MENGNCICTSLRRAARFSSELYDDALAPSGLKVTMYRLLKQIRDREFESLTELADHLDLERSTLGRNIKVLERRGLVARHQGADERAMNVELTQSGEDALAEAEPLWFAAQKEMRSRLDDSVDDLLRLLDQIEA
;
A
#
# COMPACT_ATOMS: atom_id res chain seq x y z
N MET A 1 -8.91 -27.22 -26.75
CA MET A 1 -9.74 -26.23 -26.04
C MET A 1 -9.14 -26.07 -24.65
N GLU A 2 -8.32 -25.06 -24.41
CA GLU A 2 -7.88 -24.71 -23.06
C GLU A 2 -9.06 -24.12 -22.28
N ASN A 3 -9.99 -24.99 -21.87
CA ASN A 3 -11.01 -24.65 -20.87
C ASN A 3 -10.40 -24.75 -19.46
N GLY A 4 -9.23 -24.13 -19.28
CA GLY A 4 -8.51 -24.00 -18.01
C GLY A 4 -8.50 -22.54 -17.60
N ASN A 5 -8.77 -22.25 -16.34
CA ASN A 5 -8.81 -20.88 -15.82
C ASN A 5 -7.56 -20.08 -16.22
N CYS A 6 -7.73 -19.00 -16.99
CA CYS A 6 -6.63 -18.11 -17.36
C CYS A 6 -6.01 -17.47 -16.10
N ILE A 7 -4.73 -17.76 -15.83
CA ILE A 7 -4.00 -17.29 -14.64
C ILE A 7 -4.07 -15.76 -14.52
N CYS A 8 -3.82 -15.03 -15.60
CA CYS A 8 -3.87 -13.56 -15.62
C CYS A 8 -5.24 -13.01 -15.19
N THR A 9 -6.33 -13.59 -15.71
CA THR A 9 -7.70 -13.18 -15.34
C THR A 9 -8.01 -13.50 -13.88
N SER A 10 -7.58 -14.66 -13.39
CA SER A 10 -7.75 -15.07 -11.99
C SER A 10 -6.99 -14.16 -11.04
N LEU A 11 -5.72 -13.86 -11.31
CA LEU A 11 -4.89 -12.96 -10.50
C LEU A 11 -5.49 -11.56 -10.46
N ARG A 12 -5.90 -11.00 -11.60
CA ARG A 12 -6.54 -9.66 -11.64
C ARG A 12 -7.85 -9.62 -10.85
N ARG A 13 -8.65 -10.68 -10.92
CA ARG A 13 -9.89 -10.78 -10.14
C ARG A 13 -9.59 -10.86 -8.64
N ALA A 14 -8.63 -11.69 -8.25
CA ALA A 14 -8.21 -11.83 -6.85
C ALA A 14 -7.63 -10.51 -6.30
N ALA A 15 -6.78 -9.83 -7.06
CA ALA A 15 -6.20 -8.53 -6.68
C ALA A 15 -7.27 -7.46 -6.50
N ARG A 16 -8.28 -7.41 -7.39
CA ARG A 16 -9.42 -6.49 -7.26
C ARG A 16 -10.24 -6.78 -6.01
N PHE A 17 -10.63 -8.04 -5.81
CA PHE A 17 -11.39 -8.45 -4.63
C PHE A 17 -10.63 -8.14 -3.33
N SER A 18 -9.34 -8.45 -3.30
CA SER A 18 -8.46 -8.14 -2.18
C SER A 18 -8.46 -6.63 -1.89
N SER A 19 -8.26 -5.81 -2.93
CA SER A 19 -8.25 -4.35 -2.78
C SER A 19 -9.60 -3.80 -2.26
N GLU A 20 -10.73 -4.31 -2.77
CA GLU A 20 -12.07 -3.94 -2.31
C GLU A 20 -12.28 -4.30 -0.83
N LEU A 21 -11.87 -5.50 -0.40
CA LEU A 21 -11.96 -5.94 1.00
C LEU A 21 -11.20 -5.00 1.95
N TYR A 22 -9.95 -4.64 1.61
CA TYR A 22 -9.16 -3.72 2.45
C TYR A 22 -9.68 -2.29 2.39
N ASP A 23 -10.13 -1.80 1.23
CA ASP A 23 -10.72 -0.47 1.10
C ASP A 23 -12.00 -0.35 1.95
N ASP A 24 -12.88 -1.37 1.93
CA ASP A 24 -14.11 -1.40 2.72
C ASP A 24 -13.81 -1.42 4.22
N ALA A 25 -12.83 -2.22 4.64
CA ALA A 25 -12.42 -2.29 6.04
C ALA A 25 -11.78 -0.98 6.54
N LEU A 26 -11.01 -0.30 5.69
CA LEU A 26 -10.33 0.95 6.03
C LEU A 26 -11.22 2.19 5.90
N ALA A 27 -12.41 2.07 5.30
CA ALA A 27 -13.32 3.19 5.06
C ALA A 27 -13.58 4.10 6.28
N PRO A 28 -13.72 3.59 7.53
CA PRO A 28 -13.88 4.43 8.72
C PRO A 28 -12.73 5.42 8.95
N SER A 29 -11.48 5.01 8.71
CA SER A 29 -10.29 5.89 8.80
C SER A 29 -10.20 6.92 7.67
N GLY A 30 -11.10 6.84 6.68
CA GLY A 30 -11.03 7.61 5.45
C GLY A 30 -9.85 7.24 4.55
N LEU A 31 -9.09 6.19 4.85
CA LEU A 31 -8.01 5.70 4.01
C LEU A 31 -8.48 4.60 3.05
N LYS A 32 -7.79 4.53 1.91
CA LYS A 32 -7.79 3.38 1.01
C LYS A 32 -6.53 2.56 1.29
N VAL A 33 -6.52 1.29 0.91
CA VAL A 33 -5.37 0.40 1.10
C VAL A 33 -4.08 0.96 0.50
N THR A 34 -4.16 1.61 -0.66
CA THR A 34 -3.00 2.24 -1.31
C THR A 34 -2.45 3.40 -0.51
N MET A 35 -3.32 4.20 0.13
CA MET A 35 -2.90 5.31 1.00
C MET A 35 -2.35 4.79 2.32
N TYR A 36 -3.01 3.81 2.94
CA TYR A 36 -2.55 3.18 4.17
C TYR A 36 -1.15 2.59 4.01
N ARG A 37 -0.92 1.78 2.97
CA ARG A 37 0.39 1.19 2.69
C ARG A 37 1.47 2.25 2.52
N LEU A 38 1.18 3.33 1.79
CA LEU A 38 2.17 4.38 1.55
C LEU A 38 2.50 5.16 2.84
N LEU A 39 1.48 5.53 3.62
CA LEU A 39 1.69 6.18 4.92
C LEU A 39 2.47 5.28 5.88
N LYS A 40 2.11 4.00 5.96
CA LYS A 40 2.79 3.02 6.82
C LYS A 40 4.28 2.92 6.48
N GLN A 41 4.62 2.93 5.19
CA GLN A 41 6.02 2.87 4.75
C GLN A 41 6.80 4.14 5.10
N ILE A 42 6.20 5.33 4.89
CA ILE A 42 6.82 6.60 5.28
C ILE A 42 7.00 6.70 6.81
N ARG A 43 6.09 6.11 7.60
CA ARG A 43 6.21 6.05 9.07
C ARG A 43 7.31 5.10 9.53
N ASP A 44 7.40 3.92 8.92
CA ASP A 44 8.27 2.83 9.38
C ASP A 44 9.75 3.03 8.96
N ARG A 45 10.00 3.86 7.95
CA ARG A 45 11.34 4.16 7.44
C ARG A 45 11.44 5.60 6.95
N GLU A 46 12.53 6.27 7.30
CA GLU A 46 12.91 7.54 6.70
C GLU A 46 13.50 7.31 5.30
N PHE A 47 13.09 8.13 4.33
CA PHE A 47 13.60 8.11 2.97
C PHE A 47 14.23 9.46 2.63
N GLU A 48 15.44 9.44 2.07
CA GLU A 48 16.18 10.64 1.68
C GLU A 48 15.67 11.27 0.38
N SER A 49 14.82 10.55 -0.36
CA SER A 49 14.15 11.10 -1.54
C SER A 49 12.91 10.32 -1.96
N LEU A 50 12.05 10.97 -2.76
CA LEU A 50 11.00 10.29 -3.51
C LEU A 50 11.50 9.21 -4.47
N THR A 51 12.75 9.28 -4.94
CA THR A 51 13.31 8.23 -5.80
C THR A 51 13.56 6.97 -4.98
N GLU A 52 14.19 7.11 -3.81
CA GLU A 52 14.42 5.99 -2.90
C GLU A 52 13.12 5.33 -2.45
N LEU A 53 12.09 6.13 -2.12
CA LEU A 53 10.77 5.61 -1.79
C LEU A 53 10.12 4.89 -2.99
N ALA A 54 10.32 5.37 -4.22
CA ALA A 54 9.78 4.74 -5.42
C ALA A 54 10.42 3.38 -5.67
N ASP A 55 11.75 3.33 -5.56
CA ASP A 55 12.54 2.10 -5.72
C ASP A 55 12.20 1.09 -4.63
N HIS A 56 12.00 1.53 -3.38
CA HIS A 56 11.59 0.64 -2.28
C HIS A 56 10.19 0.03 -2.46
N LEU A 57 9.30 0.72 -3.17
CA LEU A 57 7.93 0.28 -3.41
C LEU A 57 7.73 -0.41 -4.76
N ASP A 58 8.80 -0.58 -5.54
CA ASP A 58 8.75 -1.03 -6.94
C ASP A 58 7.73 -0.23 -7.78
N LEU A 59 7.67 1.08 -7.55
CA LEU A 59 6.76 1.99 -8.25
C LEU A 59 7.52 2.90 -9.19
N GLU A 60 6.94 3.17 -10.36
CA GLU A 60 7.41 4.29 -11.17
C GLU A 60 7.32 5.61 -10.38
N ARG A 61 8.38 6.42 -10.44
CA ARG A 61 8.46 7.72 -9.78
C ARG A 61 7.28 8.65 -10.10
N SER A 62 6.76 8.57 -11.33
CA SER A 62 5.58 9.35 -11.76
C SER A 62 4.30 8.94 -11.02
N THR A 63 4.16 7.64 -10.72
CA THR A 63 3.03 7.06 -9.98
C THR A 63 3.13 7.40 -8.51
N LEU A 64 4.32 7.23 -7.91
CA LEU A 64 4.54 7.66 -6.54
C LEU A 64 4.28 9.16 -6.36
N GLY A 65 4.82 10.01 -7.25
CA GLY A 65 4.61 11.46 -7.18
C GLY A 65 3.13 11.86 -7.22
N ARG A 66 2.30 11.17 -8.03
CA ARG A 66 0.84 11.37 -8.04
C ARG A 66 0.19 10.95 -6.72
N ASN A 67 0.60 9.82 -6.14
CA ASN A 67 0.08 9.33 -4.86
C ASN A 67 0.44 10.27 -3.71
N ILE A 68 1.69 10.75 -3.64
CA ILE A 68 2.15 11.71 -2.64
C ILE A 68 1.37 13.02 -2.76
N LYS A 69 1.14 13.52 -3.98
CA LYS A 69 0.33 14.73 -4.18
C LYS A 69 -1.12 14.54 -3.71
N VAL A 70 -1.67 13.32 -3.76
CA VAL A 70 -3.00 13.02 -3.19
C VAL A 70 -2.94 13.10 -1.67
N LEU A 71 -1.97 12.45 -1.04
CA LEU A 71 -1.81 12.47 0.43
C LEU A 71 -1.56 13.88 0.97
N GLU A 72 -0.73 14.67 0.29
CA GLU A 72 -0.44 16.06 0.65
C GLU A 72 -1.69 16.95 0.55
N ARG A 73 -2.50 16.80 -0.52
CA ARG A 73 -3.78 17.51 -0.63
C ARG A 73 -4.77 17.15 0.48
N ARG A 74 -4.65 15.95 1.05
CA ARG A 74 -5.44 15.50 2.19
C ARG A 74 -4.83 15.91 3.53
N GLY A 75 -3.68 16.59 3.52
CA GLY A 75 -2.97 17.01 4.73
C GLY A 75 -2.33 15.86 5.51
N LEU A 76 -2.17 14.68 4.90
CA LEU A 76 -1.65 13.47 5.58
C LEU A 76 -0.12 13.38 5.54
N VAL A 77 0.50 14.03 4.57
CA VAL A 77 1.96 14.12 4.46
C VAL A 77 2.39 15.55 4.14
N ALA A 78 3.59 15.90 4.58
CA ALA A 78 4.28 17.12 4.21
C ALA A 78 5.52 16.80 3.38
N ARG A 79 5.85 17.69 2.44
CA ARG A 79 7.07 17.61 1.64
C ARG A 79 8.08 18.62 2.14
N HIS A 80 9.30 18.15 2.36
CA HIS A 80 10.42 18.98 2.78
C HIS A 80 11.49 18.99 1.69
N GLN A 81 12.16 20.14 1.54
CA GLN A 81 13.35 20.21 0.69
C GLN A 81 14.46 19.42 1.40
N GLY A 82 14.98 18.40 0.73
CA GLY A 82 16.06 17.57 1.24
C GLY A 82 17.40 18.32 1.25
N ALA A 83 18.45 17.64 1.69
CA ALA A 83 19.81 18.21 1.79
C ALA A 83 20.41 18.62 0.42
N ASP A 84 19.96 17.98 -0.66
CA ASP A 84 20.27 18.35 -2.04
C ASP A 84 19.05 19.05 -2.65
N GLU A 85 19.22 20.11 -3.46
CA GLU A 85 18.12 20.93 -4.00
C GLU A 85 17.09 20.13 -4.83
N ARG A 86 17.48 18.91 -5.23
CA ARG A 86 16.68 17.95 -6.01
C ARG A 86 16.09 16.81 -5.19
N ALA A 87 16.53 16.63 -3.94
CA ALA A 87 15.97 15.65 -3.02
C ALA A 87 14.71 16.26 -2.37
N MET A 88 13.60 15.54 -2.42
CA MET A 88 12.39 15.89 -1.70
C MET A 88 12.10 14.77 -0.71
N ASN A 89 12.06 15.12 0.57
CA ASN A 89 11.68 14.19 1.64
C ASN A 89 10.18 14.30 1.87
N VAL A 90 9.58 13.20 2.31
CA VAL A 90 8.17 13.15 2.67
C VAL A 90 8.08 12.64 4.10
N GLU A 91 7.31 13.34 4.92
CA GLU A 91 7.06 12.96 6.31
C GLU A 91 5.55 12.96 6.57
N LEU A 92 5.12 12.18 7.56
CA LEU A 92 3.73 12.23 8.02
C LEU A 92 3.49 13.56 8.74
N THR A 93 2.31 14.12 8.53
CA THR A 93 1.80 15.15 9.44
C THR A 93 1.17 14.50 10.66
N GLN A 94 0.83 15.29 11.68
CA GLN A 94 0.02 14.79 12.80
C GLN A 94 -1.30 14.14 12.32
N SER A 95 -1.96 14.75 11.32
CA SER A 95 -3.18 14.15 10.75
C SER A 95 -2.91 12.84 10.01
N GLY A 96 -1.72 12.67 9.42
CA GLY A 96 -1.28 11.41 8.82
C GLY A 96 -1.07 10.32 9.87
N GLU A 97 -0.42 10.65 10.98
CA GLU A 97 -0.23 9.74 12.11
C GLU A 97 -1.56 9.33 12.74
N ASP A 98 -2.45 10.28 12.98
CA ASP A 98 -3.77 10.00 13.55
C ASP A 98 -4.60 9.09 12.63
N ALA A 99 -4.58 9.34 11.31
CA ALA A 99 -5.27 8.51 10.34
C ALA A 99 -4.68 7.10 10.25
N LEU A 100 -3.35 6.95 10.38
CA LEU A 100 -2.71 5.64 10.46
C LEU A 100 -3.10 4.89 11.73
N ALA A 101 -3.10 5.58 12.88
CA ALA A 101 -3.46 4.99 14.16
C ALA A 101 -4.91 4.47 14.17
N GLU A 102 -5.83 5.20 13.53
CA GLU A 102 -7.22 4.74 13.34
C GLU A 102 -7.31 3.55 12.36
N ALA A 103 -6.51 3.56 11.30
CA ALA A 103 -6.50 2.51 10.28
C ALA A 103 -5.85 1.20 10.72
N GLU A 104 -4.88 1.24 11.63
CA GLU A 104 -4.09 0.09 12.05
C GLU A 104 -4.93 -1.08 12.64
N PRO A 105 -5.87 -0.86 13.58
CA PRO A 105 -6.76 -1.94 14.04
C PRO A 105 -7.68 -2.47 12.93
N LEU A 106 -8.13 -1.61 12.01
CA LEU A 106 -8.98 -1.99 10.87
C LEU A 106 -8.20 -2.88 9.88
N TRP A 107 -6.94 -2.51 9.62
CA TRP A 107 -6.01 -3.32 8.82
C TRP A 107 -5.81 -4.71 9.40
N PHE A 108 -5.59 -4.82 10.71
CA PHE A 108 -5.44 -6.12 11.36
C PHE A 108 -6.70 -6.97 11.29
N ALA A 109 -7.88 -6.36 11.43
CA ALA A 109 -9.16 -7.05 11.26
C ALA A 109 -9.32 -7.58 9.82
N ALA A 110 -9.01 -6.76 8.81
CA ALA A 110 -9.05 -7.16 7.40
C ALA A 110 -8.04 -8.27 7.08
N GLN A 111 -6.82 -8.19 7.62
CA GLN A 111 -5.80 -9.23 7.50
C GLN A 111 -6.29 -10.56 8.10
N LYS A 112 -6.92 -10.51 9.28
CA LYS A 112 -7.50 -11.70 9.92
C LYS A 112 -8.63 -12.29 9.08
N GLU A 113 -9.50 -11.46 8.52
CA GLU A 113 -10.56 -11.91 7.63
C GLU A 113 -9.99 -12.57 6.37
N MET A 114 -9.03 -11.93 5.70
CA MET A 114 -8.40 -12.47 4.49
C MET A 114 -7.73 -13.82 4.79
N ARG A 115 -6.99 -13.93 5.89
CA ARG A 115 -6.38 -15.19 6.33
C ARG A 115 -7.43 -16.28 6.59
N SER A 116 -8.57 -15.93 7.20
CA SER A 116 -9.66 -16.90 7.44
C SER A 116 -10.33 -17.41 6.16
N ARG A 117 -10.19 -16.72 5.02
CA ARG A 117 -10.71 -17.18 3.72
C ARG A 117 -9.77 -18.16 3.03
N LEU A 118 -8.49 -18.18 3.45
CA LEU A 118 -7.43 -18.99 2.87
C LEU A 118 -7.03 -20.17 3.77
N ASP A 119 -7.46 -20.18 5.03
CA ASP A 119 -7.13 -21.17 6.05
C ASP A 119 -5.60 -21.44 6.07
N ASP A 120 -5.21 -22.72 6.02
CA ASP A 120 -3.82 -23.16 6.02
C ASP A 120 -3.08 -22.89 4.69
N SER A 121 -3.77 -22.35 3.67
CA SER A 121 -3.19 -22.11 2.33
C SER A 121 -2.52 -20.74 2.19
N VAL A 122 -2.49 -19.91 3.24
CA VAL A 122 -1.89 -18.56 3.17
C VAL A 122 -0.41 -18.64 2.80
N ASP A 123 0.35 -19.51 3.46
CA ASP A 123 1.80 -19.61 3.24
C ASP A 123 2.11 -20.16 1.85
N ASP A 124 1.28 -21.08 1.35
CA ASP A 124 1.36 -21.57 -0.03
C ASP A 124 1.06 -20.48 -1.06
N LEU A 125 0.03 -19.65 -0.82
CA LEU A 125 -0.29 -18.53 -1.70
C LEU A 125 0.88 -17.54 -1.77
N LEU A 126 1.43 -17.13 -0.62
CA LEU A 126 2.55 -16.18 -0.57
C LEU A 126 3.77 -16.74 -1.31
N ARG A 127 4.12 -18.00 -1.06
CA ARG A 127 5.22 -18.68 -1.78
C ARG A 127 5.00 -18.68 -3.30
N LEU A 128 3.76 -18.91 -3.77
CA LEU A 128 3.44 -18.92 -5.20
C LEU A 128 3.47 -17.51 -5.82
N LEU A 129 3.12 -16.47 -5.06
CA LEU A 129 3.24 -15.07 -5.51
C LEU A 129 4.71 -14.65 -5.59
N ASP A 130 5.53 -14.99 -4.60
CA ASP A 130 6.97 -14.69 -4.62
C ASP A 130 7.67 -15.31 -5.85
N GLN A 131 7.22 -16.49 -6.30
CA GLN A 131 7.76 -17.17 -7.48
C GLN A 131 7.54 -16.42 -8.81
N ILE A 132 6.57 -15.51 -8.88
CA ILE A 132 6.27 -14.75 -10.11
C ILE A 132 6.77 -13.30 -10.05
N GLU A 133 7.19 -12.83 -8.87
CA GLU A 133 7.77 -11.50 -8.64
C GLU A 133 9.31 -11.50 -8.63
N ALA A 134 9.93 -12.68 -8.47
CA ALA A 134 11.38 -12.91 -8.55
C ALA A 134 11.91 -12.94 -10.00
#